data_AF-A0A0R3P3R2-F1
#
_entry.id   AF-A0A0R3P3R2-F1
#
_cell.length_a   1.000
_cell.length_b   1.000
_cell.length_c   1.000
_cell.angle_alpha   90.00
_cell.angle_beta   90.00
_cell.angle_gamma   90.00
#
_symmetry.space_group_name_H-M   'P 1'
#
loop_
_entity.id
_entity.type
_entity.pdbx_description
1 polymer ?
#
loop_
_entity_poly.entity_id
_entity_poly.type
_entity_poly.pdbx_seq_one_letter_code
_entity_poly.pdbx_strand_id
1 'polypeptide(L)'
;MCKCCRDCQLSVAMKKFAIWNVIFGLLSMDWSYRLMTTSGDYFFTAGCVHMSGAVLLIISGILIRVGIFKKKKAVYCVGLCLSNVGPCIMSYLIFPIVIQVVLLIQGMGLYKKWNEEIVEC
;
A
#
# COMPACT_ATOMS: atom_id res chain seq x y z
N MET A 1 16.77 23.41 -1.12
CA MET A 1 15.61 22.87 -0.38
C MET A 1 16.12 22.29 0.94
N CYS A 2 15.69 22.83 2.09
CA CYS A 2 16.14 22.36 3.40
C CYS A 2 15.75 20.89 3.65
N LYS A 3 16.63 20.12 4.31
CA LYS A 3 16.44 18.70 4.66
C LYS A 3 15.07 18.48 5.34
N CYS A 4 14.73 19.31 6.34
CA CYS A 4 13.43 19.29 7.03
C CYS A 4 12.20 19.43 6.11
N CYS A 5 12.27 20.23 5.03
CA CYS A 5 11.14 20.40 4.12
C CYS A 5 10.91 19.15 3.27
N ARG A 6 12.00 18.50 2.83
CA ARG A 6 11.92 17.27 2.03
C ARG A 6 11.40 16.09 2.85
N ASP A 7 11.82 15.98 4.10
CA ASP A 7 11.37 14.89 5.00
C ASP A 7 9.91 15.08 5.44
N CYS A 8 9.49 16.32 5.65
CA CYS A 8 8.08 16.65 5.89
C CYS A 8 7.20 16.32 4.67
N GLN A 9 7.64 16.69 3.45
CA GLN A 9 6.90 16.36 2.22
C GLN A 9 6.81 14.84 1.97
N LEU A 10 7.88 14.10 2.23
CA LEU A 10 7.90 12.65 2.06
C LEU A 10 6.98 11.95 3.08
N SER A 11 7.00 12.41 4.34
CA SER A 11 6.06 11.93 5.38
C SER A 11 4.60 12.18 5.01
N VAL A 12 4.29 13.36 4.46
CA VAL A 12 2.94 13.69 3.96
C VAL A 12 2.56 12.79 2.78
N ALA A 13 3.47 12.55 1.83
CA ALA A 13 3.24 11.66 0.70
C ALA A 13 2.90 10.22 1.17
N MET A 14 3.61 9.69 2.17
CA MET A 14 3.33 8.34 2.69
C MET A 14 2.03 8.24 3.49
N LYS A 15 1.64 9.31 4.20
CA LYS A 15 0.30 9.36 4.81
C LYS A 15 -0.80 9.32 3.76
N LYS A 16 -0.62 10.06 2.66
CA LYS A 16 -1.55 10.02 1.51
C LYS A 16 -1.56 8.65 0.85
N PHE A 17 -0.40 8.01 0.65
CA PHE A 17 -0.31 6.64 0.12
C PHE A 17 -1.04 5.62 0.99
N ALA A 18 -0.87 5.69 2.31
CA ALA A 18 -1.58 4.82 3.25
C ALA A 18 -3.10 4.94 3.12
N ILE A 19 -3.60 6.18 3.01
CA ILE A 19 -5.04 6.46 2.79
C ILE A 19 -5.48 5.93 1.42
N TRP A 20 -4.68 6.15 0.37
CA TRP A 20 -4.95 5.65 -0.97
C TRP A 20 -5.05 4.14 -1.03
N ASN A 21 -4.16 3.40 -0.34
CA ASN A 21 -4.24 1.94 -0.26
C ASN A 21 -5.56 1.47 0.36
N VAL A 22 -6.06 2.15 1.39
CA VAL A 22 -7.35 1.83 2.00
C VAL A 22 -8.50 2.12 1.05
N ILE A 23 -8.54 3.30 0.44
CA ILE A 23 -9.59 3.69 -0.52
C ILE A 23 -9.60 2.71 -1.70
N PHE A 24 -8.44 2.43 -2.27
CA PHE A 24 -8.30 1.53 -3.40
C PHE A 24 -8.68 0.09 -3.04
N GLY A 25 -8.31 -0.38 -1.85
CA GLY A 25 -8.76 -1.68 -1.34
C GLY A 25 -10.28 -1.75 -1.18
N LEU A 26 -10.94 -0.70 -0.67
CA LEU A 26 -12.40 -0.65 -0.56
C LEU A 26 -13.09 -0.65 -1.94
N LEU A 27 -12.59 0.13 -2.90
CA LEU A 27 -13.09 0.11 -4.28
C LEU A 27 -12.89 -1.27 -4.92
N SER A 28 -11.76 -1.92 -4.62
CA SER A 28 -11.46 -3.26 -5.12
C SER A 28 -12.39 -4.32 -4.52
N MET A 29 -12.89 -4.14 -3.28
CA MET A 29 -13.90 -5.03 -2.71
C MET A 29 -15.22 -4.99 -3.49
N ASP A 30 -15.71 -3.80 -3.87
CA ASP A 30 -16.92 -3.67 -4.70
C ASP A 30 -16.77 -4.39 -6.04
N TRP A 31 -15.61 -4.21 -6.68
CA TRP A 31 -15.28 -4.90 -7.94
C TRP A 31 -15.16 -6.42 -7.77
N SER A 32 -14.57 -6.88 -6.66
CA SER A 32 -14.48 -8.31 -6.32
C SER A 32 -15.87 -8.92 -6.21
N TYR A 33 -16.77 -8.24 -5.51
CA TYR A 33 -18.14 -8.68 -5.33
C TYR A 33 -18.87 -8.80 -6.68
N ARG A 34 -18.76 -7.79 -7.55
CA ARG A 34 -19.34 -7.82 -8.90
C ARG A 34 -18.82 -9.01 -9.72
N LEU A 35 -17.51 -9.27 -9.67
CA LEU A 35 -16.90 -10.44 -10.32
C LEU A 35 -17.47 -11.75 -9.79
N MET A 36 -17.60 -11.88 -8.47
CA MET A 36 -18.17 -13.09 -7.84
C MET A 36 -19.63 -13.34 -8.22
N THR A 37 -20.41 -12.27 -8.43
CA THR A 37 -21.83 -12.37 -8.82
C THR A 37 -22.04 -12.56 -10.33
N THR A 38 -20.99 -12.44 -11.14
CA THR A 38 -21.08 -12.66 -12.58
C THR A 38 -21.09 -14.17 -12.87
N SER A 39 -21.95 -14.64 -13.77
CA SER A 39 -22.08 -16.07 -14.06
C SER A 39 -20.78 -16.66 -14.64
N GLY A 40 -20.24 -17.68 -13.98
CA GLY A 40 -19.10 -18.47 -14.42
C GLY A 40 -18.09 -18.74 -13.30
N ASP A 41 -17.70 -20.01 -13.14
CA ASP A 41 -16.77 -20.46 -12.08
C ASP A 41 -15.41 -19.73 -12.15
N TYR A 42 -14.99 -19.33 -13.35
CA TYR A 42 -13.79 -18.53 -13.57
C TYR A 42 -13.90 -17.13 -12.95
N PHE A 43 -15.06 -16.46 -13.10
CA PHE A 43 -15.30 -15.13 -12.53
C PHE A 43 -15.47 -15.19 -11.02
N PHE A 44 -16.09 -16.26 -10.50
CA PHE A 44 -16.15 -16.51 -9.05
C PHE A 44 -14.75 -16.64 -8.45
N THR A 45 -13.90 -17.48 -9.05
CA THR A 45 -12.53 -17.70 -8.58
C THR A 45 -11.69 -16.42 -8.68
N ALA A 46 -11.79 -15.69 -9.80
CA ALA A 46 -11.13 -14.40 -9.98
C ALA A 46 -11.60 -13.36 -8.95
N GLY A 47 -12.90 -13.31 -8.66
CA GLY A 47 -13.49 -12.45 -7.65
C GLY A 47 -12.98 -12.74 -6.23
N CYS A 48 -12.85 -14.02 -5.85
CA CYS A 48 -12.27 -14.43 -4.57
C CYS A 48 -10.79 -14.01 -4.42
N VAL A 49 -10.00 -14.23 -5.47
CA VAL A 49 -8.57 -13.83 -5.50
C VAL A 49 -8.45 -12.31 -5.40
N HIS A 50 -9.24 -11.57 -6.18
CA HIS A 50 -9.30 -10.11 -6.11
C HIS A 50 -9.74 -9.64 -4.70
N MET A 51 -10.72 -10.29 -4.07
CA MET A 51 -11.15 -9.94 -2.71
C MET A 51 -10.02 -10.08 -1.69
N SER A 52 -9.21 -11.14 -1.80
CA SER A 52 -8.05 -11.34 -0.92
C SER A 52 -6.99 -10.24 -1.10
N GLY A 53 -6.71 -9.82 -2.34
CA GLY A 53 -5.82 -8.69 -2.62
C GLY A 53 -6.35 -7.37 -2.07
N ALA A 54 -7.68 -7.17 -2.09
CA ALA A 54 -8.33 -5.95 -1.60
C ALA A 54 -8.18 -5.83 -0.08
N VAL A 55 -8.38 -6.93 0.64
CA VAL A 55 -8.15 -7.01 2.09
C VAL A 55 -6.68 -6.70 2.42
N LEU A 56 -5.74 -7.27 1.67
CA LEU A 56 -4.31 -7.04 1.89
C LEU A 56 -3.93 -5.56 1.71
N LEU A 57 -4.50 -4.86 0.73
CA LEU A 57 -4.31 -3.43 0.51
C LEU A 57 -4.85 -2.57 1.67
N ILE A 58 -6.01 -2.92 2.22
CA ILE A 58 -6.58 -2.21 3.38
C ILE A 58 -5.66 -2.39 4.60
N ILE A 59 -5.26 -3.63 4.87
CA ILE A 59 -4.35 -3.95 5.98
C ILE A 59 -3.01 -3.22 5.80
N SER A 60 -2.44 -3.22 4.58
CA SER A 60 -1.18 -2.55 4.30
C SER A 60 -1.26 -1.04 4.56
N GLY A 61 -2.33 -0.37 4.11
CA GLY A 61 -2.56 1.05 4.35
C GLY A 61 -2.66 1.37 5.85
N ILE A 62 -3.38 0.55 6.62
CA ILE A 62 -3.49 0.71 8.08
C ILE A 62 -2.12 0.56 8.75
N LEU A 63 -1.36 -0.48 8.40
CA LEU A 63 -0.03 -0.74 8.98
C LEU A 63 0.97 0.38 8.66
N ILE A 64 0.98 0.89 7.42
CA ILE A 64 1.83 2.04 7.06
C ILE A 64 1.48 3.26 7.92
N ARG A 65 0.18 3.56 8.08
CA ARG A 65 -0.27 4.71 8.89
C ARG A 65 0.10 4.54 10.37
N VAL A 66 -0.12 3.36 10.94
CA VAL A 66 0.23 3.05 12.34
C VAL A 66 1.75 3.08 12.54
N GLY A 67 2.51 2.54 11.59
CA GLY A 67 3.97 2.54 11.60
C GLY A 67 4.55 3.96 11.60
N ILE A 68 3.99 4.86 10.78
CA ILE A 68 4.35 6.29 10.77
C ILE A 68 3.99 6.95 12.11
N PHE A 69 2.74 6.78 12.58
CA PHE A 69 2.23 7.46 13.77
C PHE A 69 2.95 7.02 15.05
N LYS A 70 3.17 5.72 15.22
CA LYS A 70 3.83 5.15 16.41
C LYS A 70 5.35 5.06 16.25
N LYS A 71 5.93 5.58 15.16
CA LYS A 71 7.35 5.43 14.79
C LYS A 71 7.86 3.98 14.86
N LYS A 72 6.99 3.00 14.59
CA LYS A 72 7.32 1.56 14.64
C LYS A 72 7.79 1.09 13.26
N LYS A 73 9.12 1.10 13.05
CA LYS A 73 9.78 0.71 11.79
C LYS A 73 9.33 -0.65 11.24
N ALA A 74 9.25 -1.65 12.12
CA ALA A 74 8.82 -3.00 11.73
C ALA A 74 7.40 -3.00 11.15
N VAL A 75 6.48 -2.28 11.80
CA VAL A 75 5.06 -2.18 11.36
C VAL A 75 4.97 -1.45 10.01
N TYR A 76 5.74 -0.38 9.83
CA TYR A 76 5.81 0.34 8.56
C TYR A 76 6.37 -0.52 7.43
N CYS A 77 7.44 -1.29 7.70
CA CYS A 77 8.06 -2.19 6.72
C CYS A 77 7.09 -3.31 6.29
N VAL A 78 6.43 -3.96 7.24
CA VAL A 78 5.40 -4.98 6.94
C VAL A 78 4.28 -4.39 6.09
N GLY A 79 3.83 -3.17 6.42
CA GLY A 79 2.85 -2.45 5.61
C GLY A 79 3.33 -2.18 4.17
N LEU A 80 4.58 -1.75 3.99
CA LEU A 80 5.17 -1.58 2.65
C LEU A 80 5.25 -2.91 1.88
N CYS A 81 5.70 -3.99 2.51
CA CYS A 81 5.76 -5.31 1.87
C CYS A 81 4.37 -5.78 1.42
N LEU A 82 3.36 -5.68 2.29
CA LEU A 82 1.99 -6.07 1.94
C LEU A 82 1.38 -5.20 0.82
N SER A 83 1.76 -3.92 0.76
CA SER A 83 1.32 -3.02 -0.32
C SER A 83 1.88 -3.37 -1.70
N ASN A 84 2.91 -4.23 -1.79
CA ASN A 84 3.39 -4.82 -3.04
C ASN A 84 2.65 -6.11 -3.41
N VAL A 85 2.29 -6.92 -2.42
CA VAL A 85 1.64 -8.23 -2.67
C VAL A 85 0.22 -8.03 -3.20
N GLY A 86 -0.53 -7.08 -2.65
CA GLY A 86 -1.91 -6.80 -3.07
C GLY A 86 -2.06 -6.50 -4.58
N PRO A 87 -1.32 -5.52 -5.15
CA PRO A 87 -1.34 -5.20 -6.58
C PRO A 87 -0.88 -6.35 -7.49
N CYS A 88 0.07 -7.17 -7.05
CA CYS A 88 0.50 -8.36 -7.79
C CYS A 88 -0.61 -9.42 -7.88
N ILE A 89 -1.45 -9.54 -6.85
CA ILE A 89 -2.64 -10.41 -6.87
C ILE A 89 -3.75 -9.79 -7.76
N MET A 90 -3.74 -8.46 -7.89
CA MET A 90 -4.71 -7.67 -8.66
C MET A 90 -4.29 -7.41 -10.13
N SER A 91 -3.21 -8.03 -10.61
CA SER A 91 -2.50 -7.68 -11.86
C SER A 91 -3.33 -7.73 -13.16
N TYR A 92 -4.60 -8.15 -13.08
CA TYR A 92 -5.58 -8.01 -14.16
C TYR A 92 -6.00 -6.55 -14.43
N LEU A 93 -5.70 -5.60 -13.54
CA LEU A 93 -5.92 -4.16 -13.73
C LEU A 93 -4.56 -3.44 -13.86
N ILE A 94 -4.18 -3.11 -15.10
CA ILE A 94 -2.88 -2.50 -15.45
C ILE A 94 -2.69 -1.08 -14.85
N PHE A 95 -3.79 -0.40 -14.52
CA PHE A 95 -3.80 1.04 -14.26
C PHE A 95 -3.29 1.54 -12.89
N PRO A 96 -3.19 0.76 -11.78
CA PRO A 96 -2.63 1.26 -10.53
C PRO A 96 -1.12 1.01 -10.37
N ILE A 97 -0.50 0.16 -11.20
CA ILE A 97 0.85 -0.38 -10.95
C ILE A 97 1.91 0.74 -10.95
N VAL A 98 1.83 1.70 -11.89
CA VAL A 98 2.82 2.78 -12.00
C VAL A 98 2.79 3.71 -10.78
N ILE A 99 1.60 4.12 -10.34
CA ILE A 99 1.45 4.99 -9.16
C ILE A 99 1.91 4.26 -7.89
N GLN A 100 1.60 2.96 -7.77
CA GLN A 100 2.04 2.13 -6.66
C GLN A 100 3.57 2.06 -6.58
N VAL A 101 4.24 1.81 -7.71
CA VAL A 101 5.71 1.71 -7.78
C VAL A 101 6.39 3.02 -7.39
N VAL A 102 5.92 4.16 -7.89
CA VAL A 102 6.48 5.47 -7.54
C VAL A 102 6.37 5.75 -6.04
N LEU A 103 5.21 5.48 -5.44
CA LEU A 103 4.98 5.67 -4.01
C LEU A 103 5.78 4.67 -3.16
N LEU A 104 6.06 3.49 -3.69
CA LEU A 104 6.91 2.51 -3.03
C LEU A 104 8.37 2.93 -2.98
N ILE A 105 8.91 3.44 -4.08
CA ILE A 105 10.28 3.97 -4.16
C ILE A 105 10.43 5.12 -3.14
N GLN A 106 9.42 5.99 -3.04
CA GLN A 106 9.39 7.06 -2.03
C GLN A 106 9.34 6.50 -0.60
N GLY A 107 8.53 5.46 -0.36
CA GLY A 107 8.39 4.80 0.94
C GLY A 107 9.67 4.08 1.41
N MET A 108 10.38 3.43 0.49
CA MET A 108 11.69 2.83 0.74
C MET A 108 12.75 3.89 1.05
N GLY A 109 12.70 5.04 0.35
CA GLY A 109 13.57 6.18 0.65
C GLY A 109 13.39 6.70 2.08
N LEU A 110 12.16 6.77 2.58
CA LEU A 110 11.88 7.09 3.99
C LEU A 110 12.42 6.04 4.95
N TYR A 111 12.21 4.76 4.63
CA TYR A 111 12.69 3.67 5.49
C TYR A 111 14.21 3.71 5.66
N LYS A 112 14.94 3.91 4.56
CA LYS A 112 16.40 4.01 4.56
C LYS A 112 16.87 5.18 5.43
N LYS A 113 16.29 6.38 5.26
CA LYS A 113 16.61 7.56 6.07
C LYS A 113 16.35 7.38 7.56
N TRP A 114 15.20 6.79 7.91
CA TRP A 114 14.90 6.43 9.29
C TRP A 114 15.93 5.47 9.89
N ASN A 115 16.61 4.67 9.08
CA ASN A 115 17.67 3.78 9.51
C ASN A 115 19.02 4.50 9.66
N GLU A 116 19.31 5.46 8.78
CA GLU A 116 20.52 6.30 8.84
C GLU A 116 20.52 7.23 10.07
N GLU A 117 19.36 7.75 10.50
CA GLU A 117 19.22 8.55 11.73
C GLU A 117 19.52 7.79 13.04
N ILE A 118 19.73 6.46 13.01
CA ILE A 118 20.13 5.65 14.18
C ILE A 118 21.64 5.43 14.25
N VAL A 119 22.39 5.68 13.17
CA VAL A 119 23.86 5.51 13.17
C VAL A 119 24.59 6.73 13.75
N GLU A 120 23.88 7.85 13.97
CA GLU A 120 24.42 9.08 14.57
C GLU A 120 24.00 9.30 16.06
N CYS A 121 23.51 8.27 16.75
CA CYS A 121 23.26 8.33 18.20
C CYS A 121 24.11 7.31 18.96
#